data_AF-A0A533BGX6-F1
#
_entry.id   AF-A0A533BGX6-F1
#
_cell.length_a   1.000
_cell.length_b   1.000
_cell.length_c   1.000
_cell.angle_alpha   90.00
_cell.angle_beta   90.00
_cell.angle_gamma   90.00
#
_symmetry.space_group_name_H-M   'P 1'
#
loop_
_entity.id
_entity.type
_entity.pdbx_description
1 polymer ?
#
loop_
_entity_poly.entity_id
_entity_poly.type
_entity_poly.pdbx_seq_one_letter_code
_entity_poly.pdbx_strand_id
1 'polypeptide(L)' 'MKRKRFSVEQIVAVLKQAEMGVPISALIRHLGIAEQTFYR' A
#
# COMPACT_ATOMS: atom_id res chain seq x y z
N MET A 1 -4.26 17.91 -8.79
CA MET A 1 -4.45 16.49 -8.42
C MET A 1 -5.27 16.43 -7.13
N LYS A 2 -6.53 15.95 -7.16
CA LYS A 2 -7.29 15.74 -5.92
C LYS A 2 -6.56 14.67 -5.10
N ARG A 3 -5.91 15.06 -4.00
CA ARG A 3 -5.27 14.12 -3.05
C ARG A 3 -6.38 13.32 -2.37
N LYS A 4 -6.72 12.14 -2.88
CA LYS A 4 -7.58 11.18 -2.20
C LYS A 4 -6.70 10.43 -1.22
N ARG A 5 -6.96 10.59 0.09
CA ARG A 5 -6.31 9.77 1.12
C ARG A 5 -6.83 8.33 0.98
N PHE A 6 -5.95 7.35 1.19
CA PHE A 6 -6.39 5.97 1.36
C PHE A 6 -7.27 5.86 2.61
N SER A 7 -8.28 5.02 2.55
CA SER A 7 -9.06 4.69 3.74
C SER A 7 -8.24 3.79 4.68
N VAL A 8 -8.60 3.75 5.96
CA VAL A 8 -7.91 2.89 6.93
C VAL A 8 -8.05 1.42 6.53
N GLU A 9 -9.22 1.02 6.02
CA GLU A 9 -9.46 -0.35 5.54
C GLU A 9 -8.54 -0.71 4.37
N GLN A 10 -8.30 0.23 3.45
CA GLN A 10 -7.37 0.02 2.34
C GLN A 10 -5.92 -0.15 2.82
N ILE A 11 -5.49 0.65 3.81
CA ILE A 11 -4.14 0.53 4.38
C ILE A 11 -3.98 -0.83 5.07
N VAL A 12 -4.94 -1.22 5.92
CA VAL A 12 -4.91 -2.50 6.64
C VAL A 12 -4.90 -3.68 5.67
N ALA A 13 -5.68 -3.63 4.58
CA ALA A 13 -5.70 -4.70 3.58
C ALA A 13 -4.32 -4.90 2.93
N VAL A 14 -3.63 -3.81 2.61
CA VAL A 14 -2.29 -3.86 1.99
C VAL A 14 -1.24 -4.37 2.96
N LEU A 15 -1.29 -3.96 4.23
CA LEU A 15 -0.37 -4.48 5.26
C LEU A 15 -0.54 -5.98 5.47
N LYS A 16 -1.78 -6.49 5.52
CA LYS A 16 -2.06 -7.93 5.61
C LYS A 16 -1.52 -8.71 4.44
N GLN A 17 -1.58 -8.17 3.22
CA GLN A 17 -0.98 -8.82 2.05
C GLN A 17 0.54 -8.96 2.20
N ALA A 18 1.21 -7.93 2.72
CA ALA A 18 2.63 -8.00 3.01
C ALA A 18 2.94 -9.05 4.11
N GLU A 19 2.13 -9.12 5.18
CA GLU A 19 2.25 -10.14 6.23
C GLU A 19 2.05 -11.56 5.72
N MET A 20 1.20 -11.75 4.70
CA MET A 20 1.00 -13.02 4.02
C MET A 20 2.15 -13.42 3.07
N GLY A 21 3.22 -12.61 3.01
CA GLY A 21 4.41 -12.88 2.21
C GLY A 21 4.35 -12.34 0.78
N VAL A 22 3.37 -11.47 0.45
CA VAL A 22 3.37 -10.79 -0.84
C VAL A 22 4.53 -9.77 -0.88
N PRO A 23 5.36 -9.79 -1.94
CA PRO A 23 6.46 -8.84 -2.06
C PRO A 23 5.96 -7.38 -2.06
N ILE A 24 6.55 -6.55 -1.21
CA ILE A 24 6.20 -5.12 -1.08
C ILE A 24 6.36 -4.40 -2.43
N SER A 25 7.36 -4.77 -3.23
CA SER A 25 7.58 -4.22 -4.59
C SER A 25 6.42 -4.49 -5.55
N ALA A 26 5.71 -5.61 -5.41
CA ALA A 26 4.52 -5.91 -6.19
C ALA A 26 3.31 -5.07 -5.71
N LEU A 27 3.15 -4.92 -4.40
CA LEU A 27 2.10 -4.09 -3.79
C LEU A 27 2.21 -2.63 -4.21
N ILE A 28 3.40 -2.04 -4.09
CA ILE A 28 3.66 -0.65 -4.46
C ILE A 28 3.36 -0.40 -5.93
N ARG A 29 3.78 -1.31 -6.83
CA ARG A 29 3.49 -1.23 -8.27
C ARG A 29 2.00 -1.35 -8.58
N HIS A 30 1.30 -2.26 -7.91
CA HIS A 30 -0.13 -2.46 -8.10
C HIS A 30 -0.95 -1.24 -7.63
N LEU A 31 -0.56 -0.65 -6.50
CA LEU A 31 -1.24 0.49 -5.89
C LEU A 31 -0.83 1.84 -6.51
N GLY A 32 0.24 1.87 -7.32
CA GLY A 32 0.78 3.09 -7.90
C GLY A 32 1.30 4.09 -6.87
N ILE A 33 1.81 3.59 -5.74
CA ILE A 33 2.38 4.42 -4.66
C ILE A 33 3.91 4.39 -4.71
N ALA A 34 4.57 5.27 -3.95
CA ALA A 34 6.01 5.18 -3.74
C ALA A 34 6.32 4.27 -2.54
N GLU A 35 7.51 3.67 -2.51
CA GLU A 35 7.95 2.84 -1.39
C GLU A 35 7.92 3.59 -0.06
N GLN A 36 8.32 4.86 -0.06
CA GLN A 36 8.20 5.73 1.12
C GLN A 36 6.76 5.84 1.65
N THR A 37 5.75 5.71 0.78
CA THR A 37 4.33 5.77 1.20
C THR A 37 3.91 4.51 1.94
N PHE A 38 4.53 3.36 1.66
CA PHE A 38 4.23 2.11 2.35
C PHE A 38 4.77 2.11 3.79
N TYR A 39 5.90 2.80 4.05
CA TYR A 39 6.57 2.85 5.35
C TYR A 39 6.18 4.04 6.24
N ARG A 40 5.22 4.88 5.81
CA ARG A 40 4.82 6.11 6.51
C ARG A 40 3.41 6.01 7.09
#